data_AF-A0A2H0VLZ6-F1
#
_entry.id   AF-A0A2H0VLZ6-F1
#
_cell.length_a   1.000
_cell.length_b   1.000
_cell.length_c   1.000
_cell.angle_alpha   90.00
_cell.angle_beta   90.00
_cell.angle_gamma   90.00
#
_symmetry.space_group_name_H-M   'P 1'
#
loop_
_entity.id
_entity.type
_entity.pdbx_description
1 polymer ?
#
loop_
_entity_poly.entity_id
_entity_poly.type
_entity_poly.pdbx_seq_one_letter_code
_entity_poly.pdbx_strand_id
1 'polypeptide(L)'
;MKKNLLGGLVCVIMFGLILFLPKGVQANEGVINLRGTGTGGACYASSVFIDGTYKILMTCRELKIALSPEKNRYVAWVEDDVGKQKRLGEIANGKLSSLTDIKFVRIFVTVESDGYGNTPSADVLLTGFVEPINFGPGIASPPIVTPTPTPTKTEVASPTGVTETQGQSGLGSALGTIFKIALLGFGVLLLVVGVFSFLSRKRSL
;
A
#
# COMPACT_ATOMS: atom_id res chain seq x y z
N MET A 1 31.01 -54.64 -0.69
CA MET A 1 31.31 -53.24 -1.07
C MET A 1 30.13 -52.46 -1.70
N LYS A 2 28.86 -52.88 -1.56
CA LYS A 2 27.68 -52.16 -2.14
C LYS A 2 26.91 -51.26 -1.16
N LYS A 3 27.15 -51.35 0.15
CA LYS A 3 26.38 -50.61 1.18
C LYS A 3 26.73 -49.12 1.28
N ASN A 4 27.91 -48.71 0.81
CA ASN A 4 28.38 -47.32 0.95
C ASN A 4 27.91 -46.41 -0.20
N LEU A 5 27.43 -46.97 -1.31
CA LEU A 5 26.90 -46.19 -2.44
C LEU A 5 25.46 -45.70 -2.18
N LEU A 6 24.68 -46.48 -1.44
CA LEU A 6 23.29 -46.18 -1.14
C LEU A 6 23.16 -45.01 -0.14
N GLY A 7 24.08 -44.91 0.82
CA GLY A 7 24.11 -43.80 1.79
C GLY A 7 24.42 -42.44 1.14
N GLY A 8 25.31 -42.41 0.15
CA GLY A 8 25.63 -41.18 -0.58
C GLY A 8 24.46 -40.65 -1.40
N LEU A 9 23.72 -41.54 -2.07
CA LEU A 9 22.55 -41.16 -2.87
C LEU A 9 21.43 -40.57 -1.99
N VAL A 10 21.18 -41.15 -0.82
CA VAL A 10 20.15 -40.67 0.11
C VAL A 10 20.49 -39.28 0.64
N CYS A 11 21.77 -39.00 0.97
CA CYS A 11 22.19 -37.67 1.40
C CYS A 11 22.04 -36.61 0.31
N VAL A 12 22.35 -36.93 -0.95
CA VAL A 12 22.19 -35.98 -2.07
C VAL A 12 20.72 -35.69 -2.35
N ILE A 13 19.84 -36.70 -2.28
CA ILE A 13 18.39 -36.52 -2.46
C ILE A 13 17.80 -35.70 -1.30
N MET A 14 18.20 -35.96 -0.05
CA MET A 14 17.76 -35.17 1.10
C MET A 14 18.23 -33.71 1.02
N PHE A 15 19.48 -33.47 0.62
CA PHE A 15 20.01 -32.11 0.48
C PHE A 15 19.35 -31.36 -0.68
N GLY A 16 19.05 -32.05 -1.78
CA GLY A 16 18.27 -31.49 -2.89
C GLY A 16 16.86 -31.08 -2.46
N LEU A 17 16.15 -31.92 -1.70
CA LEU A 17 14.77 -31.64 -1.27
C LEU A 17 14.67 -30.39 -0.37
N ILE A 18 15.68 -30.10 0.46
CA ILE A 18 15.71 -28.92 1.34
C ILE A 18 15.82 -27.62 0.53
N LEU A 19 16.49 -27.65 -0.63
CA LEU A 19 16.64 -26.49 -1.51
C LEU A 19 15.36 -26.18 -2.32
N PHE A 20 14.46 -27.16 -2.48
CA PHE A 20 13.18 -27.00 -3.18
C PHE A 20 12.00 -26.73 -2.25
N LEU A 21 12.23 -26.57 -0.94
CA LEU A 21 11.19 -26.04 -0.07
C LEU A 21 10.82 -24.64 -0.58
N PRO A 22 9.59 -24.41 -1.06
CA PRO A 22 9.18 -23.08 -1.47
C PRO A 22 9.34 -22.19 -0.24
N LYS A 23 10.26 -21.24 -0.32
CA LYS A 23 10.29 -20.12 0.63
C LYS A 23 8.93 -19.47 0.49
N GLY A 24 8.06 -19.70 1.47
CA GLY A 24 6.70 -19.20 1.46
C GLY A 24 6.76 -17.73 1.09
N VAL A 25 6.14 -17.37 -0.03
CA VAL A 25 5.95 -15.99 -0.44
C VAL A 25 5.05 -15.41 0.65
N GLN A 26 5.68 -14.81 1.66
CA GLN A 26 4.98 -14.08 2.68
C GLN A 26 4.33 -12.90 1.97
N ALA A 27 3.00 -12.86 2.02
CA ALA A 27 2.25 -11.73 1.55
C ALA A 27 2.91 -10.46 2.09
N ASN A 28 3.18 -9.47 1.23
CA ASN A 28 3.86 -8.23 1.63
C ASN A 28 2.91 -7.28 2.40
N GLU A 29 1.84 -7.85 2.93
CA GLU A 29 0.87 -7.26 3.81
C GLU A 29 1.14 -7.79 5.20
N GLY A 30 1.08 -6.92 6.19
CA GLY A 30 1.62 -7.29 7.49
C GLY A 30 1.47 -6.24 8.53
N VAL A 31 1.84 -6.64 9.73
CA VAL A 31 2.08 -5.75 10.85
C VAL A 31 3.58 -5.57 11.01
N ILE A 32 3.99 -4.40 11.46
CA ILE A 32 5.39 -4.05 11.67
C ILE A 32 5.50 -3.45 13.06
N ASN A 33 6.25 -4.11 13.93
CA ASN A 33 6.58 -3.60 15.26
C ASN A 33 7.98 -2.99 15.21
N LEU A 34 8.08 -1.67 15.17
CA LEU A 34 9.36 -0.96 15.10
C LEU A 34 9.87 -0.64 16.50
N ARG A 35 11.10 -1.08 16.79
CA ARG A 35 11.81 -0.81 18.05
C ARG A 35 13.25 -0.38 17.78
N GLY A 36 13.82 0.37 18.71
CA GLY A 36 15.18 0.88 18.63
C GLY A 36 16.06 0.36 19.75
N THR A 37 17.36 0.29 19.50
CA THR A 37 18.37 0.06 20.55
C THR A 37 18.76 1.40 21.16
N GLY A 38 18.30 1.66 22.39
CA GLY A 38 18.69 2.87 23.14
C GLY A 38 17.76 4.08 22.96
N THR A 39 16.66 3.94 22.21
CA THR A 39 15.56 4.90 22.16
C THR A 39 14.35 4.33 22.90
N GLY A 40 13.66 5.15 23.71
CA GLY A 40 12.42 4.74 24.38
C GLY A 40 11.22 4.65 23.43
N GLY A 41 11.33 5.24 22.24
CA GLY A 41 10.26 5.28 21.27
C GLY A 41 9.95 3.90 20.67
N ALA A 42 8.69 3.70 20.33
CA ALA A 42 8.23 2.52 19.60
C ALA A 42 7.18 2.93 18.57
N CYS A 43 7.15 2.24 17.43
CA CYS A 43 6.08 2.41 16.45
C CYS A 43 5.44 1.08 16.11
N TYR A 44 4.15 1.14 15.80
CA TYR A 44 3.39 0.07 15.19
C TYR A 44 2.95 0.55 13.82
N ALA A 45 3.12 -0.29 12.80
CA ALA A 45 2.56 -0.04 11.49
C ALA A 45 1.78 -1.25 10.98
N SER A 46 0.76 -1.00 10.17
CA SER A 46 0.08 -2.01 9.38
C SER A 46 0.15 -1.65 7.90
N SER A 47 0.29 -2.66 7.05
CA SER A 47 0.37 -2.53 5.61
C SER A 47 -0.65 -3.48 4.97
N VAL A 48 -1.45 -2.95 4.05
CA VAL A 48 -2.42 -3.71 3.24
C VAL A 48 -2.26 -3.30 1.79
N PHE A 49 -2.24 -4.26 0.88
CA PHE A 49 -2.13 -4.06 -0.55
C PHE A 49 -3.52 -3.90 -1.17
N ILE A 50 -3.77 -2.73 -1.75
CA ILE A 50 -5.06 -2.36 -2.34
C ILE A 50 -4.76 -1.75 -3.71
N ASP A 51 -5.36 -2.33 -4.76
CA ASP A 51 -5.33 -1.78 -6.13
C ASP A 51 -3.93 -1.43 -6.65
N GLY A 52 -2.93 -2.27 -6.40
CA GLY A 52 -1.56 -2.07 -6.90
C GLY A 52 -0.65 -1.25 -5.98
N THR A 53 -1.14 -0.80 -4.82
CA THR A 53 -0.35 -0.01 -3.86
C THR A 53 -0.52 -0.53 -2.43
N TYR A 54 0.55 -0.49 -1.65
CA TYR A 54 0.52 -0.74 -0.22
C TYR A 54 0.07 0.52 0.51
N LYS A 55 -1.02 0.41 1.25
CA LYS A 55 -1.47 1.42 2.19
C LYS A 55 -0.89 1.13 3.56
N ILE A 56 -0.07 2.05 4.05
CA ILE A 56 0.65 1.93 5.31
C ILE A 56 0.07 2.93 6.30
N LEU A 57 -0.37 2.43 7.45
CA LEU A 57 -0.78 3.24 8.59
C LEU A 57 0.20 2.97 9.73
N MET A 58 0.77 4.02 10.30
CA MET A 58 1.74 3.91 11.38
C MET A 58 1.36 4.84 12.54
N THR A 59 1.56 4.35 13.75
CA THR A 59 1.47 5.10 15.00
C THR A 59 2.75 4.89 15.81
N CYS A 60 3.26 5.97 16.37
CA CYS A 60 4.45 5.99 17.20
C CYS A 60 4.12 6.56 18.58
N ARG A 61 4.83 6.07 19.60
CA ARG A 61 4.76 6.55 20.97
C ARG A 61 6.17 6.85 21.45
N GLU A 62 6.27 7.82 22.36
CA GLU A 62 7.52 8.13 23.07
C GLU A 62 8.70 8.51 22.15
N LEU A 63 8.41 9.02 20.95
CA LEU A 63 9.39 9.73 20.13
C LEU A 63 9.68 11.07 20.82
N LYS A 64 10.95 11.33 21.15
CA LYS A 64 11.37 12.63 21.68
C LYS A 64 11.07 13.71 20.63
N ILE A 65 10.68 14.92 21.02
CA ILE A 65 10.22 15.93 20.04
C ILE A 65 11.40 16.55 19.25
N ALA A 66 12.63 16.41 19.74
CA ALA A 66 13.86 16.74 19.01
C ALA A 66 15.05 16.03 19.67
N LEU A 67 15.92 15.41 18.87
CA LEU A 67 17.22 14.95 19.37
C LEU A 67 18.25 16.09 19.40
N SER A 68 18.13 17.03 18.47
CA SER A 68 18.86 18.31 18.44
C SER A 68 18.00 19.38 17.72
N PRO A 69 18.33 20.68 17.84
CA PRO A 69 17.58 21.74 17.15
C PRO A 69 17.53 21.58 15.62
N GLU A 70 18.55 20.93 15.07
CA GLU A 70 18.69 20.65 13.64
C GLU A 70 18.05 19.32 13.24
N LYS A 71 17.79 18.41 14.18
CA LYS A 71 17.27 17.05 13.94
C LYS A 71 15.92 16.88 14.65
N ASN A 72 14.89 17.43 14.02
CA ASN A 72 13.54 17.55 14.57
C ASN A 72 12.46 16.86 13.72
N ARG A 73 12.83 16.18 12.63
CA ARG A 73 11.87 15.49 11.76
C ARG A 73 12.11 13.98 11.80
N TYR A 74 11.06 13.25 12.14
CA TYR A 74 11.06 11.79 12.07
C TYR A 74 10.55 11.38 10.70
N VAL A 75 11.33 10.62 9.94
CA VAL A 75 10.96 10.18 8.59
C VAL A 75 10.94 8.66 8.55
N ALA A 76 9.84 8.11 8.03
CA ALA A 76 9.72 6.68 7.81
C ALA A 76 10.16 6.32 6.39
N TRP A 77 10.83 5.17 6.30
CA TRP A 77 11.37 4.61 5.08
C TRP A 77 11.00 3.15 4.98
N VAL A 78 10.80 2.67 3.76
CA VAL A 78 10.68 1.25 3.44
C VAL A 78 11.96 0.76 2.79
N GLU A 79 12.28 -0.50 3.01
CA GLU A 79 13.34 -1.21 2.30
C GLU A 79 12.83 -2.51 1.69
N ASP A 80 13.18 -2.75 0.43
CA ASP A 80 12.89 -3.99 -0.28
C ASP A 80 13.88 -5.13 0.07
N ASP A 81 13.65 -6.31 -0.50
CA ASP A 81 14.48 -7.49 -0.30
C ASP A 81 15.89 -7.38 -0.93
N VAL A 82 16.10 -6.38 -1.78
CA VAL A 82 17.37 -6.06 -2.46
C VAL A 82 18.09 -4.91 -1.76
N GLY A 83 17.51 -4.33 -0.70
CA GLY A 83 18.08 -3.21 0.05
C GLY A 83 17.78 -1.83 -0.54
N LYS A 84 16.91 -1.72 -1.55
CA LYS A 84 16.47 -0.44 -2.10
C LYS A 84 15.54 0.25 -1.12
N GLN A 85 15.85 1.50 -0.84
CA GLN A 85 15.10 2.30 0.13
C GLN A 85 14.19 3.30 -0.59
N LYS A 86 13.00 3.52 -0.04
CA LYS A 86 12.07 4.56 -0.51
C LYS A 86 11.46 5.28 0.68
N ARG A 87 11.35 6.60 0.56
CA ARG A 87 10.73 7.45 1.56
C ARG A 87 9.23 7.19 1.62
N LEU A 88 8.69 6.97 2.82
CA LEU A 88 7.24 6.93 3.04
C LEU A 88 6.69 8.32 3.39
N GLY A 89 7.42 9.10 4.19
CA GLY A 89 7.00 10.42 4.62
C GLY A 89 7.41 10.77 6.04
N GLU A 90 7.07 11.97 6.46
CA GLU A 90 7.30 12.48 7.82
C GLU A 90 6.23 11.95 8.79
N ILE A 91 6.67 11.55 9.98
CA ILE A 91 5.79 11.12 11.07
C ILE A 91 5.38 12.38 11.85
N ALA A 92 4.17 12.86 11.58
CA ALA A 92 3.60 14.02 12.24
C ALA A 92 2.74 13.60 13.44
N ASN A 93 2.99 14.17 14.62
CA ASN A 93 2.23 13.87 15.85
C ASN A 93 2.18 12.37 16.18
N GLY A 94 3.28 11.65 15.91
CA GLY A 94 3.36 10.21 16.11
C GLY A 94 2.45 9.40 15.17
N LYS A 95 2.02 9.95 14.04
CA LYS A 95 1.19 9.25 13.05
C LYS A 95 1.73 9.44 11.64
N LEU A 96 1.50 8.44 10.81
CA LEU A 96 1.80 8.48 9.38
C LEU A 96 0.76 7.64 8.63
N SER A 97 0.31 8.17 7.50
CA SER A 97 -0.48 7.46 6.50
C SER A 97 0.20 7.67 5.16
N SER A 98 0.63 6.59 4.51
CA SER A 98 1.36 6.67 3.25
C SER A 98 0.96 5.55 2.30
N LEU A 99 1.30 5.74 1.03
CA LEU A 99 1.12 4.77 -0.05
C LEU A 99 2.48 4.46 -0.67
N THR A 100 2.72 3.20 -1.01
CA THR A 100 3.88 2.82 -1.79
C THR A 100 3.55 1.71 -2.79
N ASP A 101 4.07 1.82 -4.00
CA ASP A 101 4.00 0.83 -5.07
C ASP A 101 5.11 -0.23 -4.98
N ILE A 102 6.17 0.04 -4.21
CA ILE A 102 7.25 -0.92 -4.01
C ILE A 102 6.88 -1.94 -2.94
N LYS A 103 7.19 -3.20 -3.22
CA LYS A 103 7.24 -4.27 -2.22
C LYS A 103 8.36 -3.96 -1.22
N PHE A 104 8.13 -4.22 0.06
CA PHE A 104 9.11 -4.00 1.12
C PHE A 104 9.08 -5.12 2.15
N VAL A 105 10.21 -5.33 2.83
CA VAL A 105 10.38 -6.31 3.90
C VAL A 105 10.66 -5.67 5.26
N ARG A 106 11.00 -4.38 5.27
CA ARG A 106 11.37 -3.62 6.46
C ARG A 106 10.85 -2.19 6.38
N ILE A 107 10.44 -1.66 7.53
CA ILE A 107 10.24 -0.23 7.74
C ILE A 107 11.23 0.24 8.81
N PHE A 108 11.83 1.39 8.59
CA PHE A 108 12.70 2.02 9.57
C PHE A 108 12.44 3.53 9.66
N VAL A 109 12.79 4.10 10.80
CA VAL A 109 12.60 5.53 11.10
C VAL A 109 13.93 6.17 11.36
N THR A 110 14.20 7.26 10.65
CA THR A 110 15.38 8.10 10.85
C THR A 110 14.98 9.45 11.44
N VAL A 111 15.99 10.17 11.94
CA VAL A 111 15.84 11.61 12.18
C VAL A 111 16.56 12.38 11.09
N GLU A 112 15.82 13.25 10.44
CA GLU A 112 16.30 14.10 9.37
C GLU A 112 16.41 15.54 9.84
N SER A 113 17.36 16.26 9.25
CA SER A 113 17.44 17.72 9.36
C SER A 113 16.59 18.43 8.32
N ASP A 114 16.31 17.77 7.20
CA ASP A 114 15.46 18.27 6.14
C ASP A 114 14.16 17.46 5.99
N GLY A 115 13.14 18.09 5.42
CA GLY A 115 11.84 17.47 5.17
C GLY A 115 11.74 16.77 3.81
N TYR A 116 12.78 16.82 2.97
CA TYR A 116 12.66 16.48 1.54
C TYR A 116 13.82 15.66 0.96
N GLY A 117 14.79 15.22 1.78
CA GLY A 117 15.85 14.31 1.36
C GLY A 117 15.30 13.02 0.76
N ASN A 118 15.94 12.56 -0.33
CA ASN A 118 15.61 11.30 -1.02
C ASN A 118 16.41 10.10 -0.50
N THR A 119 17.33 10.36 0.43
CA THR A 119 18.20 9.37 1.06
C THR A 119 18.04 9.48 2.57
N PRO A 120 17.91 8.36 3.29
CA PRO A 120 17.85 8.39 4.74
C PRO A 120 19.17 8.85 5.35
N SER A 121 19.09 9.53 6.49
CA SER A 121 20.26 9.79 7.32
C SER A 121 20.85 8.50 7.89
N ALA A 122 22.10 8.57 8.35
CA ALA A 122 22.75 7.47 9.06
C ALA A 122 22.11 7.17 10.43
N ASP A 123 21.30 8.08 10.97
CA ASP A 123 20.72 7.99 12.30
C ASP A 123 19.39 7.23 12.28
N VAL A 124 19.48 5.91 12.11
CA VAL A 124 18.33 5.01 12.22
C VAL A 124 17.97 4.81 13.69
N LEU A 125 16.76 5.20 14.08
CA LEU A 125 16.29 5.09 15.45
C LEU A 125 15.49 3.84 15.72
N LEU A 126 14.58 3.51 14.82
CA LEU A 126 13.64 2.40 14.97
C LEU A 126 13.68 1.55 13.71
N THR A 127 13.59 0.24 13.88
CA THR A 127 13.54 -0.71 12.78
C THR A 127 12.55 -1.81 13.10
N GLY A 128 11.86 -2.31 12.08
CA GLY A 128 10.93 -3.43 12.20
C GLY A 128 10.75 -4.14 10.86
N PHE A 129 10.63 -5.46 10.91
CA PHE A 129 10.37 -6.30 9.75
C PHE A 129 8.87 -6.54 9.59
N VAL A 130 8.46 -6.80 8.34
CA VAL A 130 7.07 -7.16 8.03
C VAL A 130 6.77 -8.55 8.58
N GLU A 131 5.79 -8.63 9.46
CA GLU A 131 5.25 -9.88 10.02
C GLU A 131 3.87 -10.15 9.42
N PRO A 132 3.52 -11.41 9.11
CA PRO A 132 2.20 -11.76 8.60
C PRO A 132 1.06 -11.31 9.52
N ILE A 133 -0.03 -10.85 8.92
CA ILE A 133 -1.25 -10.55 9.68
C ILE A 133 -1.87 -11.87 10.15
N ASN A 134 -2.01 -12.03 11.47
CA ASN A 134 -2.78 -13.12 12.05
C ASN A 134 -4.25 -12.70 12.17
N PHE A 135 -5.09 -13.20 11.26
CA PHE A 135 -6.54 -12.95 11.27
C PHE A 135 -7.31 -13.75 12.32
N GLY A 136 -6.63 -14.62 13.08
CA GLY A 136 -7.26 -15.53 14.03
C GLY A 136 -8.12 -16.62 13.35
N PRO A 137 -8.94 -17.36 14.13
CA PRO A 137 -9.75 -18.46 13.62
C PRO A 137 -10.94 -18.03 12.74
N GLY A 138 -11.14 -16.71 12.54
CA GLY A 138 -12.34 -16.17 11.93
C GLY A 138 -13.58 -16.38 12.81
N ILE A 139 -14.68 -15.71 12.45
CA ILE A 139 -15.99 -16.03 13.02
C ILE A 139 -16.50 -17.21 12.17
N ALA A 140 -16.58 -18.41 12.75
CA ALA A 140 -17.33 -19.49 12.12
C ALA A 140 -18.75 -18.96 11.92
N SER A 141 -19.15 -18.76 10.66
CA SER A 141 -20.54 -18.35 10.38
C SER A 141 -21.44 -19.38 11.07
N PRO A 142 -22.37 -18.97 11.94
CA PRO A 142 -23.41 -19.89 12.35
C PRO A 142 -24.07 -20.44 11.08
N PRO A 143 -24.50 -21.71 11.05
CA PRO A 143 -25.11 -22.29 9.87
C PRO A 143 -26.18 -21.32 9.36
N ILE A 144 -26.11 -20.98 8.07
CA ILE A 144 -27.11 -20.16 7.40
C ILE A 144 -28.44 -20.86 7.67
N VAL A 145 -29.26 -20.27 8.54
CA VAL A 145 -30.65 -20.66 8.69
C VAL A 145 -31.31 -20.25 7.39
N THR A 146 -31.40 -21.20 6.46
CA THR A 146 -32.21 -21.06 5.25
C THR A 146 -33.61 -20.66 5.72
N PRO A 147 -34.13 -19.48 5.34
CA PRO A 147 -35.46 -19.08 5.75
C PRO A 147 -36.45 -20.13 5.26
N THR A 148 -37.23 -20.70 6.17
CA THR A 148 -38.34 -21.59 5.84
C THR A 148 -39.22 -20.87 4.83
N PRO A 149 -39.50 -21.46 3.64
CA PRO A 149 -40.34 -20.82 2.66
C PRO A 149 -41.71 -20.52 3.30
N THR A 150 -42.05 -19.23 3.33
CA THR A 150 -43.40 -18.78 3.69
C THR A 150 -44.36 -19.38 2.66
N PRO A 151 -45.49 -20.00 3.07
CA PRO A 151 -46.40 -20.63 2.12
C PRO A 151 -46.92 -19.57 1.13
N THR A 152 -46.60 -19.79 -0.14
CA THR A 152 -47.11 -19.02 -1.27
C THR A 152 -48.63 -19.13 -1.28
N LYS A 153 -49.32 -18.03 -0.96
CA LYS A 153 -50.75 -17.89 -1.23
C LYS A 153 -50.89 -17.76 -2.75
N THR A 154 -51.46 -18.78 -3.38
CA THR A 154 -51.86 -18.76 -4.79
C THR A 154 -52.87 -17.65 -4.99
N GLU A 155 -52.43 -16.52 -5.55
CA GLU A 155 -53.32 -15.49 -6.08
C GLU A 155 -53.54 -15.78 -7.56
N VAL A 156 -54.81 -15.99 -7.89
CA VAL A 156 -55.28 -16.31 -9.24
C VAL A 156 -55.03 -15.10 -10.15
N ALA A 157 -54.27 -15.33 -11.21
CA ALA A 157 -54.02 -14.34 -12.25
C ALA A 157 -55.32 -13.92 -12.96
N SER A 158 -55.51 -12.61 -13.13
CA SER A 158 -56.39 -12.02 -14.14
C SER A 158 -55.53 -11.19 -15.10
N PRO A 159 -55.63 -11.37 -16.43
CA PRO A 159 -54.79 -10.66 -17.38
C PRO A 159 -55.45 -9.34 -17.80
N THR A 160 -54.70 -8.24 -17.79
CA THR A 160 -55.05 -7.04 -18.59
C THR A 160 -53.77 -6.26 -18.96
N GLY A 161 -53.44 -6.32 -20.26
CA GLY A 161 -53.13 -5.17 -21.12
C GLY A 161 -51.92 -4.25 -20.83
N VAL A 162 -50.85 -4.46 -21.61
CA VAL A 162 -50.01 -3.50 -22.39
C VAL A 162 -49.67 -2.12 -21.79
N THR A 163 -48.36 -1.79 -21.72
CA THR A 163 -47.74 -0.58 -22.35
C THR A 163 -46.21 -0.69 -22.29
N GLU A 164 -45.57 -0.71 -23.47
CA GLU A 164 -44.14 -0.42 -23.66
C GLU A 164 -43.87 1.06 -23.38
N THR A 165 -42.77 1.37 -22.71
CA THR A 165 -42.13 2.69 -22.89
C THR A 165 -40.64 2.50 -23.04
N GLN A 166 -40.22 2.85 -24.25
CA GLN A 166 -38.87 2.88 -24.77
C GLN A 166 -38.16 4.16 -24.30
N GLY A 167 -36.95 4.01 -23.77
CA GLY A 167 -35.86 5.00 -23.91
C GLY A 167 -35.79 6.17 -22.93
N GLN A 168 -34.70 6.24 -22.16
CA GLN A 168 -33.72 7.30 -22.42
C GLN A 168 -32.34 7.01 -21.80
N SER A 169 -31.34 7.14 -22.66
CA SER A 169 -29.90 7.07 -22.44
C SER A 169 -29.42 8.04 -21.35
N GLY A 170 -28.62 7.56 -20.40
CA GLY A 170 -28.19 8.36 -19.25
C GLY A 170 -26.79 8.04 -18.75
N LEU A 171 -25.80 7.93 -19.63
CA LEU A 171 -24.36 7.84 -19.23
C LEU A 171 -23.42 8.69 -20.12
N GLY A 172 -23.90 9.26 -21.23
CA GLY A 172 -23.08 10.05 -22.16
C GLY A 172 -22.98 11.55 -21.86
N SER A 173 -23.81 12.10 -20.97
CA SER A 173 -23.92 13.56 -20.78
C SER A 173 -22.93 14.15 -19.75
N ALA A 174 -22.41 13.34 -18.83
CA ALA A 174 -21.49 13.83 -17.79
C ALA A 174 -20.03 13.88 -18.26
N LEU A 175 -19.62 12.93 -19.12
CA LEU A 175 -18.24 12.85 -19.63
C LEU A 175 -17.91 13.95 -20.64
N GLY A 176 -18.89 14.40 -21.43
CA GLY A 176 -18.69 15.48 -22.41
C GLY A 176 -18.40 16.85 -21.80
N THR A 177 -18.92 17.12 -20.60
CA THR A 177 -18.74 18.42 -19.92
C THR A 177 -17.38 18.49 -19.24
N ILE A 178 -16.91 17.40 -18.63
CA ILE A 178 -15.59 17.34 -17.99
C ILE A 178 -14.47 17.45 -19.03
N PHE A 179 -14.63 16.79 -20.19
CA PHE A 179 -13.64 16.87 -21.27
C PHE A 179 -13.52 18.29 -21.86
N LYS A 180 -14.63 19.02 -21.98
CA LYS A 180 -14.62 20.42 -22.44
C LYS A 180 -13.91 21.37 -21.46
N ILE A 181 -14.11 21.17 -20.15
CA ILE A 181 -13.45 21.98 -19.11
C ILE A 181 -11.94 21.70 -19.08
N ALA A 182 -11.54 20.43 -19.17
CA ALA A 182 -10.13 20.04 -19.21
C ALA A 182 -9.40 20.61 -20.44
N LEU A 183 -10.04 20.58 -21.61
CA LEU A 183 -9.44 21.04 -22.86
C LEU A 183 -9.30 22.57 -22.91
N LEU A 184 -10.29 23.31 -22.38
CA LEU A 184 -10.19 24.77 -22.25
C LEU A 184 -9.14 25.18 -21.21
N GLY A 185 -9.07 24.50 -20.07
CA GLY A 185 -8.06 24.77 -19.04
C GLY A 185 -6.64 24.53 -19.54
N PHE A 186 -6.41 23.43 -20.26
CA PHE A 186 -5.11 23.11 -20.84
C PHE A 186 -4.72 24.08 -21.97
N GLY A 187 -5.69 24.51 -22.79
CA GLY A 187 -5.45 25.50 -23.84
C GLY A 187 -4.98 26.86 -23.30
N VAL A 188 -5.62 27.35 -22.23
CA VAL A 188 -5.19 28.60 -21.56
C VAL A 188 -3.80 28.46 -20.96
N LEU A 189 -3.49 27.31 -20.34
CA LEU A 189 -2.16 27.05 -19.78
C LEU A 189 -1.07 27.10 -20.86
N LEU A 190 -1.29 26.45 -22.00
CA LEU A 190 -0.33 26.46 -23.12
C LEU A 190 -0.12 27.86 -23.69
N LEU A 191 -1.18 28.69 -23.76
CA LEU A 191 -1.08 30.07 -24.24
C LEU A 191 -0.21 30.92 -23.30
N VAL A 192 -0.40 30.77 -21.98
CA VAL A 192 0.40 31.47 -20.98
C VAL A 192 1.87 31.06 -21.08
N VAL A 193 2.17 29.76 -21.11
CA VAL A 193 3.55 29.26 -21.24
C VAL A 193 4.19 29.72 -22.55
N GLY A 194 3.44 29.70 -23.66
CA GLY A 194 3.91 30.16 -24.96
C GLY A 194 4.27 31.65 -24.97
N VAL A 195 3.43 32.51 -24.37
CA VAL A 195 3.71 33.94 -24.25
C VAL A 195 4.93 34.19 -23.36
N PHE A 196 5.04 33.50 -22.23
CA PHE A 196 6.21 33.62 -21.35
C PHE A 196 7.50 33.14 -22.03
N SER A 197 7.47 32.05 -22.78
CA SER A 197 8.63 31.59 -23.57
C SER A 197 9.01 32.60 -24.65
N PHE A 198 8.03 33.21 -25.32
CA PHE A 198 8.30 34.22 -26.35
C PHE A 198 8.88 35.52 -25.77
N LEU A 199 8.32 36.01 -24.65
CA LEU A 199 8.84 37.18 -23.94
C LEU A 199 10.24 36.94 -23.38
N SER A 200 10.49 35.74 -22.84
CA SER A 200 11.82 35.33 -22.36
C SER A 200 12.84 35.33 -23.49
N ARG A 201 12.45 34.83 -24.68
CA ARG A 201 13.33 34.80 -25.85
C ARG A 201 13.62 36.20 -26.40
N LYS A 202 12.65 37.11 -26.37
CA LYS A 202 12.81 38.50 -26.84
C LYS A 202 13.68 39.37 -25.91
N ARG A 203 13.83 38.98 -24.64
CA ARG A 203 14.75 39.62 -23.68
C ARG A 203 16.20 39.11 -23.79
N SER A 204 16.42 38.00 -24.50
CA SER A 204 17.73 37.34 -24.64
C SER A 204 18.42 37.65 -25.98
N LEU A 205 17.82 38.49 -26.82
CA LEU A 205 18.39 39.05 -28.05
C LEU A 205 18.53 40.56 -27.86
#